data_AF-A0A9P5U3R4-F1
#
_entry.id   AF-A0A9P5U3R4-F1
#
_cell.length_a   1.000
_cell.length_b   1.000
_cell.length_c   1.000
_cell.angle_alpha   90.00
_cell.angle_beta   90.00
_cell.angle_gamma   90.00
#
_symmetry.space_group_name_H-M   'P 1'
#
loop_
_entity.id
_entity.type
_entity.pdbx_description
1 polymer ?
#
loop_
_entity_poly.entity_id
_entity_poly.type
_entity_poly.pdbx_seq_one_letter_code
_entity_poly.pdbx_strand_id
1 'polypeptide(L)' 'MTIMHVNGIYSTRVAFCNCGAVHKSRFNQLLEAQMLAGTTTKPETVFTFECLDVMTHIHILCTHLFLLLTNYGHYH' A
#
# COMPACT_ATOMS: atom_id res chain seq x y z
N MET A 1 -11.13 8.49 2.54
CA MET A 1 -10.18 7.50 2.02
C MET A 1 -8.90 7.64 2.82
N THR A 2 -8.37 6.52 3.28
CA THR A 2 -7.12 6.44 4.03
C THR A 2 -5.98 6.18 3.06
N ILE A 3 -4.98 7.06 3.04
CA ILE A 3 -3.81 6.97 2.19
C ILE A 3 -2.63 6.60 3.06
N MET A 4 -2.00 5.47 2.77
CA MET A 4 -0.77 5.03 3.40
C MET A 4 0.42 5.46 2.54
N HIS A 5 1.27 6.30 3.13
CA HIS A 5 2.48 6.85 2.54
C HIS A 5 3.66 6.55 3.46
N VAL A 6 4.88 6.54 2.93
CA VAL A 6 6.09 6.32 3.74
C VAL A 6 6.23 7.32 4.90
N ASN A 7 5.77 8.56 4.67
CA ASN A 7 5.79 9.63 5.66
C ASN A 7 4.60 9.61 6.64
N GLY A 8 3.67 8.68 6.52
CA GLY A 8 2.54 8.56 7.44
C GLY A 8 1.22 8.16 6.79
N ILE A 9 0.17 8.16 7.63
CA ILE A 9 -1.18 7.78 7.25
C ILE A 9 -2.06 9.02 7.23
N TYR A 10 -2.72 9.27 6.10
CA TYR A 10 -3.57 10.43 5.90
C TYR A 10 -5.01 10.02 5.65
N SER A 11 -5.98 10.72 6.24
CA SER A 11 -7.39 10.55 5.92
C SER A 11 -7.89 11.78 5.16
N THR A 12 -8.30 11.59 3.92
CA THR A 12 -8.78 12.69 3.07
C THR A 12 -9.97 12.29 2.20
N ARG A 13 -10.68 13.28 1.68
CA ARG A 13 -11.76 13.10 0.70
C ARG A 13 -11.13 13.09 -0.69
N VAL A 14 -11.26 11.96 -1.38
CA VAL A 14 -10.82 11.80 -2.77
C VAL A 14 -12.03 11.89 -3.69
N ALA A 15 -11.97 12.80 -4.65
CA ALA A 15 -12.96 12.91 -5.71
C ALA A 15 -12.48 12.12 -6.94
N PHE A 16 -13.36 11.32 -7.52
CA PHE A 16 -13.09 10.59 -8.76
C PHE A 16 -13.64 11.39 -9.93
N CYS A 17 -12.86 11.52 -11.00
CA CYS A 17 -13.34 12.17 -12.20
C CYS A 17 -14.42 11.31 -12.86
N ASN A 18 -15.43 11.99 -13.39
CA ASN A 18 -16.46 11.39 -14.24
C ASN A 18 -16.42 11.98 -15.66
N CYS A 19 -15.25 12.47 -16.07
CA CYS A 19 -15.04 13.18 -17.31
C CYS A 19 -14.77 12.21 -18.49
N GLY A 20 -15.46 12.41 -19.62
CA GLY A 20 -15.23 11.71 -20.89
C GLY A 20 -16.29 10.67 -21.28
N ALA A 21 -16.19 10.16 -22.51
CA ALA A 21 -17.12 9.17 -23.08
C ALA A 21 -16.95 7.75 -22.48
N VAL A 22 -15.82 7.49 -21.81
CA VAL A 22 -15.55 6.22 -21.13
C VAL A 22 -15.31 6.50 -19.65
N HIS A 23 -16.24 6.06 -18.80
CA HIS A 23 -16.08 6.15 -17.35
C HIS A 23 -14.93 5.25 -16.91
N LYS A 24 -13.79 5.84 -16.52
CA LYS A 24 -12.67 5.08 -15.93
C LYS A 24 -13.08 4.54 -14.56
N SER A 25 -12.77 3.28 -14.29
CA SER A 25 -12.96 2.69 -12.97
C SER A 25 -12.19 3.47 -11.90
N ARG A 26 -12.70 3.51 -10.66
CA ARG A 26 -12.02 4.17 -9.53
C ARG A 26 -10.62 3.59 -9.30
N PHE A 27 -10.48 2.28 -9.51
CA PHE A 27 -9.19 1.59 -9.42
C PHE A 27 -8.16 2.14 -10.42
N ASN A 28 -8.56 2.32 -11.69
CA ASN A 28 -7.65 2.86 -12.71
C ASN A 28 -7.26 4.31 -12.42
N GLN A 29 -8.19 5.12 -11.91
CA GLN A 29 -7.89 6.50 -11.53
C GLN A 29 -6.89 6.59 -10.36
N LEU A 30 -6.95 5.64 -9.41
CA LEU A 30 -5.96 5.54 -8.33
C LEU A 30 -4.59 5.10 -8.85
N LEU A 31 -4.56 4.11 -9.74
CA LEU A 31 -3.33 3.65 -10.41
C LEU A 31 -2.62 4.79 -11.16
N GLU A 32 -3.37 5.58 -11.91
CA GLU A 32 -2.86 6.77 -12.60
C GLU A 32 -2.27 7.79 -11.62
N ALA A 33 -2.79 7.85 -10.40
CA ALA A 33 -2.30 8.68 -9.31
C ALA A 33 -1.23 8.00 -8.44
N GLN A 34 -0.56 6.95 -8.93
CA GLN A 34 0.52 6.21 -8.22
C GLN A 34 0.06 5.58 -6.89
N MET A 35 -1.21 5.16 -6.82
CA MET A 35 -1.81 4.54 -5.65
C MET A 35 -2.42 3.18 -5.98
N LEU A 36 -2.13 2.17 -5.16
CA LEU A 36 -2.80 0.88 -5.17
C LEU A 36 -3.97 0.90 -4.19
N ALA A 37 -5.15 0.50 -4.63
CA ALA A 37 -6.26 0.29 -3.71
C ALA A 37 -6.11 -1.01 -2.92
N GLY A 38 -6.43 -0.97 -1.63
CA GLY A 38 -6.54 -2.18 -0.80
C GLY A 38 -7.69 -3.10 -1.22
N THR A 39 -8.72 -2.56 -1.88
CA THR A 39 -9.83 -3.32 -2.48
C THR A 39 -10.22 -2.73 -3.83
N THR A 40 -10.65 -3.57 -4.78
CA THR A 40 -10.90 -3.15 -6.16
C THR A 40 -12.26 -2.49 -6.38
N THR A 41 -13.28 -2.82 -5.56
CA THR A 41 -14.67 -2.39 -5.77
C THR A 41 -15.08 -1.15 -4.96
N LYS A 42 -14.66 -1.07 -3.69
CA LYS A 42 -14.93 0.07 -2.80
C LYS A 42 -13.65 0.44 -2.05
N PRO A 43 -12.73 1.15 -2.70
CA PRO A 43 -11.45 1.49 -2.10
C PRO A 43 -11.66 2.51 -0.97
N GLU A 44 -11.55 2.04 0.28
CA GLU A 44 -11.55 2.89 1.48
C GLU A 44 -10.12 3.22 1.93
N THR A 45 -9.19 2.30 1.64
CA THR A 45 -7.76 2.43 1.92
C THR A 45 -6.97 2.27 0.62
N VAL A 46 -5.93 3.09 0.47
CA VAL A 46 -5.00 3.04 -0.65
C VAL A 46 -3.58 3.18 -0.13
N PHE A 47 -2.63 2.61 -0.87
CA PHE A 47 -1.21 2.63 -0.57
C PHE A 47 -0.51 3.31 -1.73
N THR A 48 0.38 4.24 -1.45
CA THR A 48 1.33 4.70 -2.48
C THR A 48 2.29 3.59 -2.84
N PHE A 49 2.76 3.55 -4.10
CA PHE A 49 3.72 2.52 -4.51
C PHE A 49 5.04 2.61 -3.72
N GLU A 50 5.49 3.82 -3.40
CA GLU A 50 6.65 4.01 -2.52
C GLU A 50 6.46 3.35 -1.14
N CYS A 51 5.25 3.44 -0.57
CA CYS A 51 4.91 2.77 0.68
C CYS A 51 4.97 1.24 0.56
N LEU A 52 4.50 0.69 -0.57
CA LEU A 52 4.56 -0.76 -0.83
C LEU A 52 6.00 -1.26 -0.99
N ASP A 53 6.85 -0.50 -1.68
CA ASP A 53 8.27 -0.86 -1.85
C ASP A 53 8.98 -0.91 -0.50
N VAL A 54 8.82 0.13 0.32
CA VAL A 54 9.41 0.18 1.67
C VAL A 54 8.86 -0.93 2.56
N MET A 55 7.55 -1.16 2.56
CA MET A 55 6.95 -2.25 3.35
C MET A 55 7.49 -3.62 2.93
N THR A 56 7.71 -3.85 1.63
CA THR A 56 8.26 -5.11 1.13
C THR A 56 9.70 -5.31 1.62
N HIS A 57 10.54 -4.27 1.56
CA HIS A 57 11.91 -4.33 2.08
C HIS A 57 11.94 -4.59 3.59
N ILE A 58 11.14 -3.86 4.38
CA ILE A 58 11.07 -4.03 5.83
C ILE A 58 10.58 -5.45 6.17
N HIS A 59 9.57 -5.96 5.48
CA HIS A 59 9.04 -7.30 5.71
C HIS A 59 10.11 -8.38 5.54
N ILE A 60 10.92 -8.29 4.46
CA ILE A 60 12.02 -9.23 4.19
C ILE A 60 13.06 -9.16 5.31
N LEU A 61 13.50 -7.95 5.68
CA LEU A 61 14.51 -7.74 6.72
C LEU A 61 14.05 -8.26 8.09
N CYS A 62 12.81 -7.95 8.48
CA CYS A 62 12.22 -8.44 9.73
C CYS A 62 12.10 -9.97 9.75
N THR A 63 11.68 -10.57 8.65
CA THR A 63 11.57 -12.04 8.54
C THR A 63 12.95 -12.69 8.66
N HIS A 64 13.97 -12.13 7.99
CA HIS A 64 15.33 -12.64 8.07
C HIS A 64 15.91 -12.50 9.49
N LEU A 65 15.73 -11.34 10.13
CA LEU A 65 16.16 -11.12 11.51
C LEU A 65 15.46 -12.08 12.47
N PHE A 66 14.15 -12.29 12.33
CA PHE A 66 13.40 -13.22 13.15
C PHE A 66 13.95 -14.64 13.02
N LEU A 67 14.23 -15.11 11.80
CA LEU A 67 14.83 -16.42 11.57
C LEU A 67 16.23 -16.54 12.19
N LEU A 68 17.06 -15.50 12.11
CA LEU A 68 18.37 -15.51 12.77
C LEU A 68 18.23 -15.63 14.29
N LEU A 69 17.31 -14.88 14.89
CA LEU A 69 17.08 -14.90 16.34
C LEU A 69 16.50 -16.23 16.82
N THR A 70 15.56 -16.83 16.08
CA THR A 70 14.98 -18.12 16.46
C THR A 70 15.93 -19.28 16.24
N ASN A 71 16.77 -19.25 15.20
CA ASN A 71 17.81 -20.25 15.01
C ASN A 71 18.92 -20.12 16.07
N TYR A 72 19.34 -18.90 16.44
CA TYR A 72 20.30 -18.69 17.53
C TYR A 72 19.78 -19.21 18.88
N GLY A 73 18.47 -19.09 19.15
CA GLY A 73 17.85 -19.60 20.37
C GLY A 73 17.75 -21.13 20.47
N HIS A 74 18.04 -21.86 19.39
CA HIS A 74 18.03 -23.33 19.38
C HIS A 74 19.41 -23.99 19.61
N TYR A 75 20.50 -23.20 19.62
CA TYR A 75 21.87 -23.68 19.81
C TYR A 75 22.46 -23.37 21.21
N HIS A 76 21.63 -22.91 22.14
CA HIS A 76 21.96 -22.71 23.57
C HIS A 76 20.90 -23.40 24.43
#